data_AF-A0A3R9W050-F1
#
_entry.id   AF-A0A3R9W050-F1
#
_cell.length_a   1.000
_cell.length_b   1.000
_cell.length_c   1.000
_cell.angle_alpha   90.00
_cell.angle_beta   90.00
_cell.angle_gamma   90.00
#
_symmetry.space_group_name_H-M   'P 1'
#
loop_
_entity.id
_entity.type
_entity.pdbx_description
1 polymer ?
#
loop_
_entity_poly.entity_id
_entity_poly.type
_entity_poly.pdbx_seq_one_letter_code
_entity_poly.pdbx_strand_id
1 'polypeptide(L)' 'MAKHRVEIEYGVRKVAEPSVPGWAQYEHDGSSHAWCSCGFDTGWVGIADAVEAAQAHRLAAAG' A
#
# COMPACT_ATOMS: atom_id res chain seq x y z
N MET A 1 -9.49 25.59 8.96
CA MET A 1 -8.98 24.24 9.30
C MET A 1 -8.98 23.41 8.02
N ALA A 2 -7.81 23.26 7.39
CA ALA A 2 -7.66 22.64 6.09
C ALA A 2 -7.80 21.11 6.21
N LYS A 3 -8.95 20.56 5.82
CA LYS A 3 -9.11 19.11 5.63
C LYS A 3 -8.43 18.76 4.31
N HIS A 4 -7.32 18.03 4.39
CA HIS A 4 -6.63 17.45 3.23
C HIS A 4 -7.64 16.64 2.41
N ARG A 5 -8.12 17.23 1.32
CA ARG A 5 -8.92 16.56 0.32
C ARG A 5 -7.93 15.76 -0.52
N VAL A 6 -7.68 14.51 -0.15
CA VAL A 6 -7.15 13.54 -1.11
C VAL A 6 -8.29 13.29 -2.08
N GLU A 7 -8.22 13.93 -3.25
CA GLU A 7 -9.19 13.71 -4.33
C GLU A 7 -9.08 12.25 -4.77
N ILE A 8 -10.11 11.48 -4.39
CA ILE A 8 -10.30 10.10 -4.80
C ILE A 8 -10.89 10.14 -6.22
N GLU A 9 -10.05 10.29 -7.23
CA GLU A 9 -10.43 9.93 -8.59
C GLU A 9 -10.56 8.38 -8.60
N TYR A 10 -11.73 7.85 -8.96
CA TYR A 10 -12.02 6.40 -9.13
C TYR A 10 -12.18 5.51 -7.88
N GLY A 11 -12.41 6.06 -6.68
CA GLY A 11 -12.68 5.22 -5.50
C GLY A 11 -11.44 4.60 -4.84
N VAL A 12 -10.24 5.02 -5.24
CA VAL A 12 -8.97 4.65 -4.62
C VAL A 12 -8.73 5.48 -3.36
N ARG A 13 -8.48 4.83 -2.22
CA ARG A 13 -8.08 5.51 -0.97
C ARG A 13 -6.63 5.22 -0.63
N LYS A 14 -5.90 6.23 -0.16
CA LYS A 14 -4.58 6.02 0.45
C LYS A 14 -4.78 5.51 1.88
N VAL A 15 -4.09 4.41 2.22
CA VAL A 15 -4.09 3.85 3.56
C VAL A 15 -3.18 4.71 4.46
N ALA A 16 -3.73 5.19 5.57
CA ALA A 16 -3.00 6.04 6.51
C ALA A 16 -1.90 5.26 7.25
N GLU A 17 -2.19 4.00 7.59
CA GLU A 17 -1.31 3.08 8.31
C GLU A 17 -1.03 1.88 7.40
N PRO A 18 -0.01 1.95 6.52
CA PRO A 18 0.33 0.85 5.63
C PRO A 18 0.79 -0.37 6.44
N SER A 19 0.53 -1.55 5.89
CA SER A 19 0.93 -2.85 6.47
C SER A 19 2.44 -2.97 6.74
N VAL A 20 3.25 -2.22 6.00
CA VAL A 20 4.68 -2.07 6.24
C VAL A 20 5.01 -0.59 6.52
N PRO A 21 5.57 -0.25 7.71
CA PRO A 21 5.93 1.13 8.02
C PRO A 21 6.94 1.69 7.02
N GLY A 22 6.65 2.90 6.51
CA GLY A 22 7.46 3.60 5.52
C GLY A 22 7.07 3.34 4.06
N TRP A 23 6.09 2.47 3.80
CA TRP A 23 5.60 2.20 2.45
C TRP A 23 4.41 3.08 2.09
N ALA A 24 4.14 3.21 0.80
CA ALA A 24 2.84 3.72 0.34
C ALA A 24 1.89 2.53 0.16
N GLN A 25 0.65 2.67 0.61
CA GLN A 25 -0.38 1.66 0.36
C GLN A 25 -1.69 2.34 -0.04
N TYR A 26 -2.34 1.77 -1.05
CA TYR A 26 -3.61 2.22 -1.58
C TYR A 26 -4.60 1.04 -1.59
N GLU A 27 -5.88 1.34 -1.48
CA GLU A 27 -6.96 0.36 -1.47
C GLU A 27 -8.10 0.81 -2.39
N HIS A 28 -8.70 -0.17 -3.07
CA HIS A 28 -9.82 0.04 -3.97
C HIS A 28 -10.60 -1.27 -4.14
N ASP A 29 -11.91 -1.25 -3.84
CA ASP A 29 -12.86 -2.35 -4.10
C ASP A 29 -12.34 -3.76 -3.74
N GLY A 30 -11.83 -3.92 -2.50
CA GLY A 30 -11.29 -5.20 -1.99
C GLY A 30 -9.87 -5.54 -2.46
N SER A 31 -9.26 -4.69 -3.29
CA SER A 31 -7.87 -4.78 -3.72
C SER A 31 -6.98 -3.79 -2.97
N SER A 32 -5.69 -4.11 -2.87
CA SER A 32 -4.66 -3.22 -2.35
C SER A 32 -3.43 -3.19 -3.24
N HIS A 33 -2.75 -2.06 -3.22
CA HIS A 33 -1.50 -1.80 -3.90
C HIS A 33 -0.50 -1.23 -2.91
N ALA A 34 0.55 -1.99 -2.60
CA ALA A 34 1.63 -1.60 -1.70
C ALA A 34 2.92 -1.34 -2.48
N TRP A 35 3.59 -0.25 -2.16
CA TRP A 35 4.78 0.22 -2.87
C TRP A 35 5.91 0.56 -1.91
N CYS A 36 7.08 0.00 -2.19
CA CYS A 36 8.33 0.30 -1.49
C CYS A 36 9.16 1.32 -2.27
N SER A 37 9.83 2.22 -1.57
CA SER A 37 10.77 3.17 -2.17
C SER A 37 11.97 2.52 -2.87
N CYS A 38 12.26 1.23 -2.62
CA CYS A 38 13.28 0.47 -3.33
C CYS A 38 12.90 0.09 -4.77
N GLY A 39 11.64 0.34 -5.17
CA GLY A 39 11.10 0.00 -6.49
C GLY A 39 10.26 -1.29 -6.50
N PHE A 40 10.12 -1.98 -5.38
CA PHE A 40 9.20 -3.11 -5.26
C PHE A 40 7.75 -2.63 -5.27
N ASP A 41 6.92 -3.31 -6.06
CA ASP A 41 5.53 -2.99 -6.28
C ASP A 41 4.70 -4.29 -6.33
N THR A 42 3.66 -4.39 -5.50
CA THR A 42 2.73 -5.54 -5.52
C THR A 42 1.74 -5.50 -6.69
N GLY A 43 1.54 -4.34 -7.32
CA GLY A 43 0.38 -4.06 -8.16
C GLY A 43 -0.93 -4.06 -7.37
N TRP A 44 -2.07 -3.94 -8.07
CA TRP A 44 -3.40 -4.11 -7.50
C TRP A 44 -3.75 -5.59 -7.40
N VAL A 45 -3.67 -6.14 -6.19
CA VAL A 45 -3.98 -7.54 -5.88
C VAL A 45 -4.92 -7.62 -4.67
N GLY A 46 -5.33 -8.81 -4.26
CA GLY A 46 -6.13 -8.97 -3.04
C GLY A 46 -5.42 -8.35 -1.83
N ILE A 47 -6.17 -7.74 -0.91
CA ILE A 47 -5.59 -7.08 0.28
C ILE A 47 -4.62 -8.02 1.03
N ALA A 48 -5.02 -9.29 1.23
CA ALA A 48 -4.18 -10.28 1.91
C ALA A 48 -2.87 -10.53 1.15
N ASP A 49 -2.93 -10.71 -0.17
CA ASP A 49 -1.77 -10.98 -1.02
C ASP A 49 -0.80 -9.78 -1.03
N ALA A 50 -1.32 -8.55 -1.10
CA ALA A 50 -0.52 -7.33 -1.05
C ALA A 50 0.22 -7.20 0.29
N VAL A 51 -0.47 -7.50 1.40
CA VAL A 51 0.10 -7.47 2.75
C VAL A 51 1.18 -8.54 2.90
N GLU A 52 0.90 -9.77 2.47
CA GLU A 52 1.86 -10.88 2.54
C GLU A 52 3.12 -10.58 1.73
N ALA A 53 2.98 -10.12 0.48
CA ALA A 53 4.10 -9.77 -0.38
C ALA A 53 4.94 -8.62 0.19
N ALA A 54 4.29 -7.58 0.73
CA ALA A 54 4.98 -6.44 1.35
C ALA A 54 5.78 -6.87 2.59
N GLN A 55 5.19 -7.72 3.45
CA GLN A 55 5.87 -8.25 4.64
C GLN A 55 7.04 -9.17 4.28
N ALA A 56 6.84 -10.08 3.32
CA ALA A 56 7.90 -10.96 2.83
C ALA A 56 9.09 -10.18 2.27
N HIS A 57 8.83 -9.13 1.47
CA HIS A 57 9.88 -8.26 0.97
C HIS A 57 10.64 -7.56 2.09
N ARG A 58 9.93 -6.99 3.10
CA ARG A 58 10.58 -6.34 4.24
C ARG A 58 11.52 -7.28 4.99
N LEU A 59 11.09 -8.53 5.20
CA LEU A 59 11.90 -9.55 5.87
C LEU A 59 13.13 -9.92 5.06
N ALA A 60 13.00 -10.08 3.74
CA ALA A 60 14.11 -10.39 2.85
C ALA A 60 15.15 -9.25 2.76
N ALA A 61 14.72 -7.99 2.85
CA ALA A 61 15.61 -6.82 2.82
C ALA A 61 16.30 -6.53 4.16
N ALA A 62 15.87 -7.17 5.26
CA ALA A 62 16.43 -6.98 6.60
C ALA A 62 17.52 -8.02 6.97
N GLY A 63 17.74 -9.02 6.10
CA GLY A 63 18.83 -10.01 6.22
C GLY A 63 19.98 -9.71 5.27
#